data_AF-A0A1J7H3U6-F1
#
_entry.id   AF-A0A1J7H3U6-F1
#
_cell.length_a   1.000
_cell.length_b   1.000
_cell.length_c   1.000
_cell.angle_alpha   90.00
_cell.angle_beta   90.00
_cell.angle_gamma   90.00
#
_symmetry.space_group_name_H-M   'P 1'
#
loop_
_entity.id
_entity.type
_entity.pdbx_description
1 polymer ?
#
loop_
_entity_poly.entity_id
_entity_poly.type
_entity_poly.pdbx_seq_one_letter_code
_entity_poly.pdbx_strand_id
1 'polypeptide(L)'
;MIRKEGYWGKGSDPKMMHIVENVIEELKTRGLNVEIVNITQLSEYRKEGHPSIYRKQWEPLTQTQISNPNGYADCIHWCLPGVPDVWNQFLYAYIFNQ
;
A
#
# COMPACT_ATOMS: atom_id res chain seq x y z
N MET A 1 -0.67 12.09 -12.16
CA MET A 1 0.49 11.20 -11.94
C MET A 1 1.53 11.95 -11.12
N ILE A 2 2.02 11.35 -10.05
CA ILE A 2 3.05 11.95 -9.19
C ILE A 2 4.39 11.85 -9.92
N ARG A 3 5.06 12.99 -10.10
CA ARG A 3 6.35 13.08 -10.82
C ARG A 3 7.52 13.55 -9.97
N LYS A 4 7.25 13.98 -8.73
CA LYS A 4 8.28 14.42 -7.80
C LYS A 4 9.04 13.19 -7.30
N GLU A 5 10.34 13.16 -7.53
CA GLU A 5 11.22 12.15 -6.96
C GLU A 5 11.23 12.23 -5.43
N GLY A 6 11.30 11.06 -4.77
CA GLY A 6 11.20 10.97 -3.31
C GLY A 6 9.85 11.43 -2.74
N TYR A 7 8.77 11.32 -3.52
CA TYR A 7 7.43 11.65 -3.03
C TYR A 7 7.02 10.78 -1.83
N TRP A 8 6.42 11.44 -0.85
CA TRP A 8 5.73 10.82 0.29
C TRP A 8 4.34 11.43 0.44
N GLY A 9 3.32 10.59 0.51
CA GLY A 9 1.96 11.02 0.77
C GLY A 9 1.73 11.30 2.25
N LYS A 10 0.70 12.10 2.53
CA LYS A 10 0.31 12.47 3.90
C LYS A 10 -0.16 11.30 4.77
N GLY A 11 -0.53 10.18 4.16
CA GLY A 11 -1.00 8.98 4.86
C GLY A 11 0.12 8.06 5.34
N SER A 12 1.34 8.24 4.83
CA SER A 12 2.51 7.46 5.23
C SER A 12 3.21 8.12 6.42
N ASP A 13 3.57 7.33 7.43
CA ASP A 13 4.37 7.77 8.57
C ASP A 13 5.75 7.10 8.57
N PRO A 14 6.81 7.81 8.10
CA PRO A 14 8.16 7.27 8.10
C PRO A 14 8.71 6.92 9.49
N LYS A 15 8.21 7.56 10.56
CA LYS A 15 8.64 7.21 11.93
C LYS A 15 8.15 5.83 12.31
N MET A 16 6.93 5.48 11.93
CA MET A 16 6.37 4.15 12.16
C MET A 16 7.15 3.09 11.38
N MET A 17 7.56 3.38 10.14
CA MET A 17 8.39 2.46 9.35
C MET A 17 9.75 2.22 10.01
N HIS A 18 10.39 3.29 10.51
CA HIS A 18 11.66 3.17 11.22
C HIS A 18 11.54 2.34 12.51
N ILE A 19 10.41 2.45 13.23
CA ILE A 19 10.14 1.59 14.40
C ILE A 19 10.07 0.12 13.99
N VAL A 20 9.41 -0.21 12.87
CA VAL A 20 9.32 -1.59 12.36
C VAL A 20 10.71 -2.12 11.99
N GLU A 21 11.54 -1.31 11.33
CA GLU A 21 12.93 -1.67 11.00
C GLU A 21 13.74 -1.99 12.26
N ASN A 22 13.70 -1.12 13.27
CA ASN A 22 14.41 -1.32 14.54
C ASN A 22 13.99 -2.60 15.27
N VAL A 23 12.68 -2.90 15.29
CA VAL A 23 12.17 -4.15 15.90
C VAL A 23 12.67 -5.38 15.15
N ILE A 24 12.73 -5.33 13.82
CA ILE A 24 13.23 -6.44 13.01
C ILE A 24 14.73 -6.65 13.21
N GLU A 25 15.51 -5.58 13.34
CA GLU A 25 16.92 -5.66 13.74
C GLU A 25 17.09 -6.31 15.12
N GLU A 26 16.25 -5.95 16.10
CA GLU A 26 16.27 -6.56 17.43
C GLU A 26 15.97 -8.06 17.36
N LEU A 27 14.96 -8.47 16.58
CA LEU A 27 14.62 -9.89 16.37
C LEU A 27 15.81 -10.67 15.77
N LYS A 28 16.55 -10.05 14.86
CA LYS A 28 17.75 -10.64 14.26
C LYS A 28 18.84 -10.91 15.30
N THR A 29 19.04 -10.01 16.27
CA THR A 29 19.99 -10.25 17.38
C THR A 29 19.62 -11.45 18.25
N ARG A 30 18.33 -11.82 18.26
CA ARG A 30 17.78 -12.96 19.01
C ARG A 30 17.72 -14.24 18.19
N GLY A 31 18.29 -14.25 16.98
CA GLY A 31 18.35 -15.41 16.10
C GLY A 31 17.12 -15.62 15.21
N LEU A 32 16.16 -14.68 15.18
CA LEU A 32 15.01 -14.75 14.29
C LEU A 32 15.27 -13.87 13.05
N ASN A 33 15.37 -14.50 11.87
CA ASN A 33 15.56 -13.77 10.62
C ASN A 33 14.21 -13.39 10.01
N VAL A 34 13.92 -12.09 9.92
CA VAL A 34 12.72 -11.52 9.28
C VAL A 34 13.18 -10.50 8.25
N GLU A 35 12.68 -10.61 7.03
CA GLU A 35 12.97 -9.67 5.93
C GLU A 35 11.72 -8.86 5.58
N ILE A 36 11.88 -7.57 5.28
CA ILE A 36 10.77 -6.66 4.96
C ILE A 36 10.63 -6.53 3.44
N VAL A 37 9.42 -6.77 2.93
CA VAL A 37 9.06 -6.32 1.58
C VAL A 37 8.63 -4.85 1.66
N ASN A 38 9.57 -3.91 1.46
CA ASN A 38 9.29 -2.48 1.57
C ASN A 38 8.53 -1.96 0.35
N ILE A 39 7.20 -1.91 0.49
CA ILE A 39 6.27 -1.51 -0.57
C ILE A 39 5.76 -0.07 -0.43
N THR A 40 6.13 0.66 0.63
CA THR A 40 5.40 1.87 1.01
C THR A 40 5.61 3.01 0.02
N GLN A 41 6.87 3.39 -0.26
CA GLN A 41 7.15 4.55 -1.13
C GLN A 41 6.72 4.30 -2.58
N LEU A 42 6.95 3.11 -3.12
CA LEU A 42 6.52 2.79 -4.49
C LEU A 42 4.99 2.84 -4.63
N SER A 43 4.27 2.43 -3.59
CA SER A 43 2.80 2.45 -3.58
C SER A 43 2.25 3.87 -3.51
N GLU A 44 2.98 4.81 -2.88
CA GLU A 44 2.63 6.23 -2.84
C GLU A 44 2.57 6.88 -4.24
N TYR A 45 3.26 6.35 -5.24
CA TYR A 45 3.15 6.85 -6.62
C TYR A 45 1.86 6.42 -7.34
N ARG A 46 1.14 5.42 -6.80
CA ARG A 46 0.07 4.70 -7.51
C ARG A 46 -1.34 5.12 -7.07
N LYS A 47 -1.59 6.41 -6.92
CA LYS A 47 -2.90 6.93 -6.43
C LYS A 47 -4.08 6.53 -7.31
N GLU A 48 -3.84 6.24 -8.59
CA GLU A 48 -4.85 5.74 -9.52
C GLU A 48 -5.20 4.26 -9.35
N GLY A 49 -4.43 3.51 -8.55
CA GLY A 49 -4.68 2.08 -8.30
C GLY A 49 -5.81 1.80 -7.29
N HIS A 50 -6.38 2.84 -6.66
CA HIS A 50 -7.48 2.70 -5.71
C HIS A 50 -8.84 2.56 -6.42
N PRO A 51 -9.80 1.83 -5.83
CA PRO A 51 -11.12 1.63 -6.42
C PRO A 51 -12.00 2.88 -6.39
N SER A 52 -11.68 3.90 -5.59
CA SER A 52 -12.49 5.10 -5.46
C SER A 52 -13.95 4.73 -5.12
N ILE A 53 -14.93 5.24 -5.86
CA ILE A 53 -16.36 4.94 -5.72
C ILE A 53 -16.77 3.57 -6.28
N TYR A 54 -15.86 2.85 -6.96
CA TYR A 54 -16.14 1.55 -7.60
C TYR A 54 -15.87 0.36 -6.68
N ARG A 55 -15.61 0.60 -5.39
CA ARG A 55 -15.50 -0.48 -4.40
C ARG A 55 -16.84 -1.21 -4.27
N LYS A 56 -16.80 -2.54 -4.16
CA LYS A 56 -17.95 -3.32 -3.74
C LYS A 56 -18.32 -2.94 -2.29
N GLN A 57 -19.50 -2.35 -2.13
CA GLN A 57 -20.11 -2.07 -0.84
C GLN A 57 -21.18 -3.11 -0.54
N TRP A 58 -21.50 -3.28 0.75
CA TRP A 58 -22.60 -4.17 1.17
C TRP A 58 -23.93 -3.72 0.59
N GLU A 59 -24.17 -2.41 0.60
CA GLU A 59 -25.28 -1.75 -0.08
C GLU A 59 -24.74 -0.90 -1.23
N PRO A 60 -25.37 -0.91 -2.43
CA PRO A 60 -24.96 -0.05 -3.53
C PRO A 60 -25.00 1.44 -3.14
N LEU A 61 -24.00 2.21 -3.57
CA LEU A 61 -24.02 3.65 -3.40
C LEU A 61 -25.20 4.26 -4.16
N THR A 62 -25.91 5.18 -3.50
CA THR A 62 -26.94 6.00 -4.15
C THR A 62 -26.30 6.96 -5.16
N GLN A 63 -27.09 7.47 -6.11
CA GLN A 63 -26.59 8.40 -7.13
C GLN A 63 -25.97 9.67 -6.51
N THR A 64 -26.50 10.15 -5.39
CA THR A 64 -25.97 11.30 -4.65
C THR A 64 -24.58 11.02 -4.09
N GLN A 65 -24.34 9.81 -3.59
CA GLN A 65 -23.05 9.40 -3.04
C GLN A 65 -22.01 9.16 -4.13
N ILE A 66 -22.42 8.54 -5.25
CA ILE A 66 -21.60 8.42 -6.47
C ILE A 66 -21.14 9.80 -6.95
N SER A 67 -22.03 10.80 -6.86
CA SER A 67 -21.74 12.19 -7.24
C SER A 67 -20.85 12.93 -6.21
N ASN A 68 -20.52 12.32 -5.07
CA ASN A 68 -19.61 12.86 -4.06
C ASN A 68 -18.42 11.93 -3.76
N PRO A 69 -17.45 11.78 -4.69
CA PRO A 69 -16.26 10.96 -4.45
C PRO A 69 -15.44 11.39 -3.23
N ASN A 70 -15.41 12.68 -2.89
CA ASN A 70 -14.65 13.15 -1.73
C ASN A 70 -15.12 12.53 -0.40
N GLY A 71 -16.41 12.19 -0.28
CA GLY A 71 -16.97 11.56 0.93
C GLY A 71 -17.07 10.04 0.86
N TYR A 72 -17.08 9.46 -0.34
CA TYR A 72 -17.42 8.04 -0.54
C TYR A 72 -16.38 7.23 -1.31
N ALA A 73 -15.31 7.86 -1.80
CA ALA A 73 -14.21 7.16 -2.43
C ALA A 73 -13.42 6.35 -1.40
N ASP A 74 -13.13 5.10 -1.75
CA ASP A 74 -12.14 4.31 -1.06
C ASP A 74 -10.74 4.62 -1.59
N CYS A 75 -9.92 5.21 -0.72
CA CYS A 75 -8.53 5.60 -0.98
C CYS A 75 -7.52 4.75 -0.21
N ILE A 76 -7.94 3.60 0.33
CA ILE A 76 -7.13 2.73 1.19
C ILE A 76 -6.90 1.38 0.51
N HIS A 77 -7.95 0.82 -0.10
CA HIS A 77 -7.89 -0.47 -0.78
C HIS A 77 -7.40 -0.33 -2.22
N TRP A 78 -7.10 -1.46 -2.86
CA TRP A 78 -6.57 -1.51 -4.21
C TRP A 78 -7.50 -2.27 -5.15
N CYS A 79 -7.58 -1.81 -6.39
CA CYS A 79 -8.15 -2.61 -7.48
C CYS A 79 -7.31 -3.86 -7.74
N LEU A 80 -7.97 -4.92 -8.23
CA LEU A 80 -7.32 -6.11 -8.78
C LEU A 80 -7.81 -6.34 -10.22
N PRO A 81 -6.91 -6.61 -11.19
CA PRO A 81 -5.44 -6.58 -11.06
C PRO A 81 -4.91 -5.16 -10.77
N GLY A 82 -3.78 -5.04 -10.08
CA GLY A 82 -3.28 -3.74 -9.61
C GLY A 82 -2.00 -3.76 -8.78
N VAL A 83 -1.87 -2.77 -7.90
CA VAL A 83 -0.67 -2.54 -7.07
C VAL A 83 -0.27 -3.76 -6.22
N PRO A 84 -1.21 -4.51 -5.60
CA PRO A 84 -0.86 -5.72 -4.85
C PRO A 84 -0.20 -6.82 -5.69
N ASP A 85 -0.43 -6.86 -7.01
CA ASP A 85 0.23 -7.84 -7.88
C ASP A 85 1.74 -7.59 -7.94
N VAL A 86 2.17 -6.33 -7.92
CA VAL A 86 3.60 -5.96 -7.86
C VAL A 86 4.21 -6.31 -6.50
N TRP A 87 3.45 -6.17 -5.41
CA TRP A 87 3.91 -6.61 -4.09
C TRP A 87 4.16 -8.13 -4.08
N ASN A 88 3.24 -8.89 -4.68
CA ASN A 88 3.39 -10.33 -4.84
C ASN A 88 4.58 -10.67 -5.73
N GLN A 89 4.87 -9.90 -6.78
CA GLN A 89 6.08 -10.09 -7.59
C GLN A 89 7.38 -9.94 -6.78
N PHE A 90 7.47 -8.97 -5.86
CA PHE A 90 8.63 -8.87 -4.96
C PHE A 90 8.73 -10.08 -4.03
N LEU A 91 7.60 -10.53 -3.48
CA LEU A 91 7.57 -11.73 -2.64
C LEU A 91 8.00 -12.98 -3.42
N TYR A 92 7.48 -13.18 -4.63
CA TYR A 92 7.87 -14.30 -5.49
C TYR A 92 9.34 -14.23 -5.86
N ALA A 93 9.86 -13.05 -6.21
CA ALA A 93 11.29 -12.88 -6.49
C ALA A 93 12.14 -13.28 -5.28
N TYR A 94 11.73 -12.92 -4.05
CA TYR A 94 12.44 -13.31 -2.84
C TYR A 94 12.38 -14.82 -2.55
N ILE A 95 11.22 -15.46 -2.78
CA ILE A 95 11.05 -16.90 -2.52
C ILE A 95 11.79 -17.75 -3.55
N PHE A 96 11.77 -17.36 -4.83
CA PHE A 96 12.33 -18.16 -5.92
C PHE A 96 13.78 -17.81 -6.28
N ASN A 97 14.32 -16.71 -5.77
CA ASN A 97 15.74 -16.33 -5.93
C ASN A 97 16.58 -16.59 -4.67
N GLN A 98 16.10 -17.44 -3.75
CA GLN A 98 16.90 -17.99 -2.65
C GLN A 98 17.68 -19.22 -3.08
#